data_AF-A0A3G2C792-F1
#
_entry.id   AF-A0A3G2C792-F1
#
_cell.length_a   1.000
_cell.length_b   1.000
_cell.length_c   1.000
_cell.angle_alpha   90.00
_cell.angle_beta   90.00
_cell.angle_gamma   90.00
#
_symmetry.space_group_name_H-M   'P 1'
#
loop_
_entity.id
_entity.type
_entity.pdbx_description
1 polymer ?
#
loop_
_entity_poly.entity_id
_entity_poly.type
_entity_poly.pdbx_seq_one_letter_code
_entity_poly.pdbx_strand_id
1 'polypeptide(L)'
;MLNDQVKKGGIMASSYVGGLSGAFIPVSEDRNMIEAATNGSLCIEKLEAMTCVCSVGLDMIAIPGDTSAATISGIIADEAAIGMVNQKTTAVRVIPVIGKKVGDTAEFGGLLGYAPIMPVNTKDCSAFINRGGRIPAPIHSFKN
;
A
#
# COMPACT_ATOMS: atom_id res chain seq x y z
N MET A 1 -12.38 -3.83 12.26
CA MET A 1 -13.78 -4.30 12.43
C MET A 1 -14.32 -4.97 11.17
N LEU A 2 -14.54 -4.25 10.06
CA LEU A 2 -15.15 -4.80 8.84
C LEU A 2 -14.49 -6.08 8.32
N ASN A 3 -13.20 -6.03 7.99
CA ASN A 3 -12.48 -7.17 7.41
C ASN A 3 -12.39 -8.37 8.38
N ASP A 4 -12.36 -8.14 9.69
CA ASP A 4 -12.43 -9.21 10.69
C ASP A 4 -13.79 -9.94 10.64
N GLN A 5 -14.89 -9.18 10.54
CA GLN A 5 -16.23 -9.77 10.40
C GLN A 5 -16.39 -10.54 9.08
N VAL A 6 -15.88 -9.99 7.96
CA VAL A 6 -15.90 -10.67 6.66
C VAL A 6 -15.09 -11.97 6.70
N LYS A 7 -13.89 -11.95 7.30
CA LYS A 7 -13.07 -13.16 7.46
C LYS A 7 -13.77 -14.22 8.29
N LYS A 8 -14.37 -13.85 9.43
CA LYS A 8 -15.12 -14.77 10.29
C LYS A 8 -16.31 -15.38 9.56
N GLY A 9 -17.06 -14.57 8.82
CA GLY A 9 -18.16 -15.04 7.97
C GLY A 9 -17.69 -16.00 6.87
N GLY A 10 -16.59 -15.66 6.18
CA GLY A 10 -16.01 -16.51 5.14
C GLY A 10 -15.50 -17.85 5.65
N ILE A 11 -14.83 -17.86 6.81
CA ILE A 11 -14.35 -19.10 7.47
C ILE A 11 -15.52 -19.98 7.91
N MET A 12 -16.61 -19.38 8.42
CA MET A 12 -17.81 -20.14 8.80
C MET A 12 -18.46 -20.88 7.63
N ALA A 13 -18.40 -20.31 6.41
CA ALA A 13 -19.07 -20.87 5.24
C ALA A 13 -18.21 -21.80 4.38
N SER A 14 -16.88 -21.80 4.56
CA SER A 14 -15.95 -22.54 3.69
C SER A 14 -15.32 -23.76 4.37
N SER A 15 -15.29 -24.88 3.66
CA SER A 15 -14.60 -26.11 4.08
C SER A 15 -13.12 -26.12 3.70
N TYR A 16 -12.68 -25.21 2.82
CA TYR A 16 -11.29 -25.10 2.36
C TYR A 16 -10.93 -23.63 2.14
N VAL A 17 -10.17 -23.06 3.06
CA VAL A 17 -9.79 -21.64 3.03
C VAL A 17 -8.41 -21.52 2.36
N GLY A 18 -8.32 -20.72 1.31
CA GLY A 18 -7.08 -20.41 0.60
C GLY A 18 -7.15 -19.04 -0.09
N GLY A 19 -6.00 -18.53 -0.51
CA GLY A 19 -5.90 -17.22 -1.17
C GLY A 19 -5.69 -16.03 -0.22
N LEU A 20 -5.66 -14.83 -0.80
CA LEU A 20 -5.39 -13.60 -0.06
C LEU A 20 -6.69 -13.07 0.57
N SER A 21 -6.88 -13.33 1.87
CA SER A 21 -8.03 -12.80 2.60
C SER A 21 -7.70 -11.44 3.21
N GLY A 22 -8.05 -10.36 2.51
CA GLY A 22 -7.96 -9.00 3.02
C GLY A 22 -8.61 -7.98 2.10
N ALA A 23 -8.82 -6.77 2.61
CA ALA A 23 -9.37 -5.69 1.82
C ALA A 23 -8.27 -5.10 0.94
N PHE A 24 -8.47 -5.13 -0.37
CA PHE A 24 -7.68 -4.31 -1.28
C PHE A 24 -8.11 -2.85 -1.12
N ILE A 25 -7.14 -1.95 -1.25
CA ILE A 25 -7.39 -0.51 -1.20
C ILE A 25 -6.95 0.10 -2.54
N PRO A 26 -7.69 -0.16 -3.64
CA PRO A 26 -7.32 0.28 -4.96
C PRO A 26 -7.74 1.75 -5.16
N VAL A 27 -6.80 2.67 -4.93
CA VAL A 27 -7.11 4.11 -4.96
C VAL A 27 -7.69 4.53 -6.31
N SER A 28 -7.27 3.94 -7.43
CA SER A 28 -7.78 4.30 -8.75
C SER A 28 -9.14 3.72 -9.14
N GLU A 29 -9.65 2.74 -8.37
CA GLU A 29 -10.85 1.97 -8.74
C GLU A 29 -12.07 2.38 -7.90
N ASP A 30 -11.86 2.94 -6.70
CA ASP A 30 -12.94 3.39 -5.80
C ASP A 30 -13.12 4.91 -5.83
N ARG A 31 -14.32 5.36 -6.23
CA ARG A 31 -14.65 6.80 -6.33
C ARG A 31 -14.46 7.58 -5.03
N ASN A 32 -14.83 7.03 -3.89
CA ASN A 32 -14.72 7.73 -2.62
C ASN A 32 -13.25 7.84 -2.19
N MET A 33 -12.44 6.83 -2.51
CA MET A 33 -11.00 6.87 -2.27
C MET A 33 -10.30 7.90 -3.16
N ILE A 34 -10.68 7.97 -4.44
CA ILE A 34 -10.22 9.02 -5.37
C ILE A 34 -10.55 10.40 -4.80
N GLU A 35 -11.79 10.63 -4.35
CA GLU A 35 -12.21 11.93 -3.80
C GLU A 35 -11.44 12.29 -2.52
N ALA A 36 -11.27 11.31 -1.61
CA ALA A 36 -10.52 11.49 -0.38
C ALA A 36 -9.02 11.72 -0.63
N ALA A 37 -8.44 11.08 -1.65
CA ALA A 37 -7.05 11.33 -2.04
C ALA A 37 -6.90 12.72 -2.70
N THR A 38 -7.86 13.11 -3.52
CA THR A 38 -7.87 14.41 -4.23
C THR A 38 -7.99 15.58 -3.25
N ASN A 39 -8.83 15.46 -2.22
CA ASN A 39 -9.00 16.52 -1.22
C ASN A 39 -7.95 16.46 -0.09
N GLY A 40 -6.99 15.53 -0.16
CA GLY A 40 -5.89 15.39 0.79
C GLY A 40 -6.26 14.72 2.13
N SER A 41 -7.49 14.25 2.32
CA SER A 41 -7.90 13.51 3.52
C SER A 41 -7.27 12.12 3.60
N LEU A 42 -6.93 11.54 2.44
CA LEU A 42 -6.27 10.25 2.31
C LEU A 42 -4.87 10.43 1.72
N CYS A 43 -3.86 10.33 2.57
CA CYS A 43 -2.45 10.37 2.18
C CYS A 43 -1.84 8.96 2.11
N ILE A 44 -0.66 8.83 1.51
CA ILE A 44 0.03 7.53 1.36
C ILE A 44 0.36 6.92 2.72
N GLU A 45 0.78 7.73 3.70
CA GLU A 45 1.09 7.28 5.06
C GLU A 45 -0.18 6.79 5.77
N LYS A 46 -1.35 7.35 5.43
CA LYS A 46 -2.63 6.89 5.97
C LYS A 46 -3.01 5.53 5.39
N LEU A 47 -2.71 5.29 4.12
CA LEU A 47 -2.89 4.00 3.47
C LEU A 47 -1.97 2.94 4.07
N GLU A 48 -0.69 3.25 4.28
CA GLU A 48 0.27 2.38 4.99
C GLU A 48 -0.22 2.05 6.41
N ALA A 49 -0.74 3.05 7.13
CA ALA A 49 -1.33 2.83 8.45
C ALA A 49 -2.57 1.91 8.38
N MET A 50 -3.38 1.96 7.33
CA MET A 50 -4.48 1.01 7.12
C MET A 50 -3.97 -0.40 6.81
N THR A 51 -2.78 -0.51 6.20
CA THR A 51 -2.10 -1.79 6.02
C THR A 51 -1.67 -2.43 7.32
N CYS A 52 -1.34 -1.69 8.39
CA CYS A 52 -0.96 -2.35 9.64
C CYS A 52 -2.08 -3.25 10.22
N VAL A 53 -3.36 -2.93 9.94
CA VAL A 53 -4.51 -3.66 10.47
C VAL A 53 -5.09 -4.68 9.48
N CYS A 54 -5.53 -4.24 8.30
CA CYS A 54 -6.44 -5.04 7.49
C CYS A 54 -6.27 -4.94 5.98
N SER A 55 -5.60 -3.90 5.46
CA SER A 55 -5.26 -3.86 4.03
C SER A 55 -4.30 -4.98 3.68
N VAL A 56 -4.27 -5.36 2.41
CA VAL A 56 -3.23 -6.21 1.84
C VAL A 56 -2.07 -5.41 1.25
N GLY A 57 -2.00 -4.12 1.58
CA GLY A 57 -0.93 -3.21 1.15
C GLY A 57 -1.43 -2.03 0.34
N LEU A 58 -0.49 -1.43 -0.39
CA LEU A 58 -0.70 -0.29 -1.27
C LEU A 58 -1.05 -0.81 -2.66
N ASP A 59 -2.23 -0.47 -3.18
CA ASP A 59 -2.66 -0.93 -4.50
C ASP A 59 -3.16 0.23 -5.36
N MET A 60 -2.82 0.17 -6.65
CA MET A 60 -3.21 1.16 -7.66
C MET A 60 -2.96 2.61 -7.25
N ILE A 61 -1.81 2.89 -6.64
CA ILE A 61 -1.45 4.24 -6.20
C ILE A 61 -0.62 4.94 -7.27
N ALA A 62 -1.13 6.03 -7.83
CA ALA A 62 -0.39 6.87 -8.76
C ALA A 62 0.51 7.86 -8.00
N ILE A 63 1.80 7.88 -8.33
CA ILE A 63 2.81 8.76 -7.71
C ILE A 63 3.52 9.60 -8.79
N PRO A 64 4.24 10.69 -8.42
CA PRO A 64 4.91 11.54 -9.38
C PRO A 64 5.90 10.75 -10.24
N GLY A 65 5.93 11.04 -11.55
CA GLY A 65 6.78 10.31 -12.49
C GLY A 65 8.28 10.48 -12.27
N ASP A 66 8.68 11.52 -11.53
CA ASP A 66 10.04 11.83 -11.13
C ASP A 66 10.43 11.24 -9.77
N THR A 67 9.58 10.40 -9.17
CA THR A 67 9.89 9.70 -7.91
C THR A 67 11.12 8.80 -8.09
N SER A 68 12.11 8.97 -7.22
CA SER A 68 13.36 8.21 -7.31
C SER A 68 13.15 6.71 -7.03
N ALA A 69 13.99 5.87 -7.64
CA ALA A 69 13.99 4.43 -7.36
C ALA A 69 14.28 4.12 -5.87
N ALA A 70 15.07 4.96 -5.20
CA ALA A 70 15.32 4.83 -3.77
C ALA A 70 14.03 5.06 -2.96
N THR A 71 13.27 6.11 -3.26
CA THR A 71 11.99 6.41 -2.61
C THR A 71 10.98 5.28 -2.84
N ILE A 72 10.87 4.77 -4.07
CA ILE A 72 9.99 3.62 -4.38
C ILE A 72 10.43 2.38 -3.58
N SER A 73 11.73 2.13 -3.49
CA SER A 73 12.27 1.03 -2.69
C SER A 73 12.01 1.22 -1.19
N GLY A 74 12.01 2.46 -0.70
CA GLY A 74 11.62 2.81 0.68
C GLY A 74 10.17 2.44 0.97
N ILE A 75 9.24 2.85 0.11
CA ILE A 75 7.82 2.50 0.23
C ILE A 75 7.63 0.97 0.27
N ILE A 76 8.32 0.24 -0.61
CA ILE A 76 8.28 -1.24 -0.62
C ILE A 76 8.86 -1.81 0.69
N ALA A 77 9.94 -1.24 1.21
CA ALA A 77 10.57 -1.69 2.45
C ALA A 77 9.66 -1.48 3.66
N ASP A 78 8.95 -0.36 3.74
CA ASP A 78 8.00 -0.04 4.81
C ASP A 78 6.83 -1.04 4.82
N GLU A 79 6.24 -1.29 3.65
CA GLU A 79 5.15 -2.27 3.50
C GLU A 79 5.61 -3.72 3.75
N ALA A 80 6.83 -4.07 3.32
CA ALA A 80 7.43 -5.36 3.63
C ALA A 80 7.69 -5.53 5.15
N ALA A 81 8.12 -4.47 5.83
CA ALA A 81 8.34 -4.49 7.27
C ALA A 81 7.02 -4.63 8.04
N ILE A 82 5.97 -3.91 7.64
CA ILE A 82 4.62 -4.07 8.19
C ILE A 82 4.15 -5.52 8.02
N GLY A 83 4.32 -6.09 6.84
CA GLY A 83 3.97 -7.49 6.55
C GLY A 83 4.73 -8.48 7.44
N MET A 84 6.06 -8.33 7.48
CA MET A 84 6.96 -9.18 8.25
C MET A 84 6.66 -9.16 9.75
N VAL A 85 6.49 -7.97 10.35
CA VAL A 85 6.28 -7.83 11.80
C VAL A 85 4.88 -8.32 12.20
N ASN A 86 3.86 -8.04 11.38
CA ASN A 86 2.48 -8.39 11.69
C ASN A 86 2.06 -9.78 11.20
N GLN A 87 3.01 -10.59 10.69
CA GLN A 87 2.75 -11.93 10.13
C GLN A 87 1.62 -11.91 9.10
N LYS A 88 1.64 -10.92 8.21
CA LYS A 88 0.62 -10.73 7.19
C LYS A 88 1.24 -10.56 5.83
N THR A 89 0.51 -10.98 4.81
CA THR A 89 0.89 -10.72 3.43
C THR A 89 0.57 -9.27 3.08
N THR A 90 1.56 -8.55 2.59
CA THR A 90 1.44 -7.20 2.03
C THR A 90 1.90 -7.22 0.58
N ALA A 91 1.40 -6.28 -0.20
CA ALA A 91 1.74 -6.07 -1.60
C ALA A 91 1.86 -4.56 -1.86
N VAL A 92 2.70 -4.21 -2.82
CA VAL A 92 2.86 -2.82 -3.24
C VAL A 92 2.72 -2.74 -4.75
N ARG A 93 1.74 -1.96 -5.19
CA ARG A 93 1.53 -1.56 -6.57
C ARG A 93 1.42 -0.03 -6.63
N VAL A 94 2.60 0.59 -6.75
CA VAL A 94 2.74 2.02 -7.03
C VAL A 94 3.04 2.23 -8.51
N ILE A 95 2.49 3.30 -9.08
CA ILE A 95 2.59 3.62 -10.50
C ILE A 95 3.20 5.02 -10.63
N PRO A 96 4.52 5.13 -10.87
CA PRO A 96 5.15 6.40 -11.23
C PRO A 96 4.65 6.85 -12.61
N VAL A 97 3.89 7.93 -12.66
CA VAL A 97 3.27 8.39 -13.92
C VAL A 97 4.17 9.42 -14.59
N ILE A 98 4.96 8.95 -15.56
CA ILE A 98 5.96 9.78 -16.26
C ILE A 98 5.32 11.05 -16.83
N GLY A 99 5.96 12.19 -16.56
CA GLY A 99 5.51 13.51 -17.03
C GLY A 99 4.39 14.13 -16.20
N LYS A 100 3.85 13.44 -15.18
CA LYS A 100 2.84 13.97 -14.27
C LYS A 100 3.39 14.26 -12.89
N LYS A 101 2.82 15.27 -12.24
CA LYS A 101 3.17 15.77 -10.91
C LYS A 101 1.94 15.81 -10.00
N VAL A 102 2.17 16.07 -8.72
CA VAL A 102 1.09 16.27 -7.74
C VAL A 102 0.15 17.37 -8.23
N GLY A 103 -1.16 17.08 -8.20
CA GLY A 103 -2.21 17.93 -8.77
C GLY A 103 -2.72 17.47 -10.13
N ASP A 104 -1.96 16.64 -10.84
CA ASP A 104 -2.44 15.97 -12.05
C ASP A 104 -3.26 14.71 -11.71
N THR A 105 -3.97 14.19 -12.71
CA THR A 105 -4.71 12.93 -12.64
C THR A 105 -4.21 11.97 -13.71
N ALA A 106 -3.99 10.70 -13.37
CA ALA A 106 -3.67 9.62 -14.29
C ALA A 106 -4.95 8.87 -14.70
N GLU A 107 -5.15 8.66 -16.00
CA GLU A 107 -6.23 7.83 -16.53
C GLU A 107 -5.65 6.49 -16.96
N PHE A 108 -6.14 5.40 -16.36
CA PHE A 108 -5.76 4.03 -16.70
C PHE A 108 -6.80 3.36 -17.61
N GLY A 109 -8.05 3.85 -17.57
CA GLY A 109 -9.14 3.39 -18.42
C GLY A 109 -9.73 2.05 -17.99
N GLY A 110 -10.90 1.73 -18.53
CA GLY A 110 -11.61 0.48 -18.26
C GLY A 110 -11.88 0.28 -16.76
N LEU A 111 -11.56 -0.92 -16.26
CA LEU A 111 -11.76 -1.30 -14.86
C LEU A 111 -10.72 -0.67 -13.91
N LEU A 112 -9.58 -0.22 -14.43
CA LEU A 112 -8.50 0.36 -13.63
C LEU A 112 -8.73 1.84 -13.28
N GLY A 113 -9.77 2.44 -13.86
CA GLY A 113 -10.24 3.78 -13.50
C GLY A 113 -9.21 4.88 -13.72
N TYR A 114 -9.14 5.80 -12.76
CA TYR A 114 -8.25 6.96 -12.77
C TYR A 114 -7.82 7.29 -11.33
N ALA A 115 -6.65 7.90 -11.14
CA ALA A 115 -6.18 8.28 -9.81
C ALA A 115 -5.51 9.65 -9.83
N PRO A 116 -5.70 10.47 -8.78
CA PRO A 116 -4.88 11.66 -8.59
C PRO A 116 -3.42 11.25 -8.33
N ILE A 117 -2.47 12.06 -8.79
CA ILE A 117 -1.06 11.86 -8.44
C ILE A 117 -0.88 12.23 -6.96
N MET A 118 -0.67 11.22 -6.13
CA MET A 118 -0.51 11.38 -4.68
C MET A 118 0.91 11.88 -4.36
N PRO A 119 1.06 12.83 -3.42
CA PRO A 119 2.38 13.25 -2.98
C PRO A 119 3.11 12.09 -2.28
N VAL A 120 4.44 12.06 -2.46
CA VAL A 120 5.35 11.15 -1.76
C VAL A 120 6.39 11.95 -0.99
N ASN A 121 6.97 11.35 0.06
CA ASN A 121 8.04 11.98 0.81
C ASN A 121 9.27 12.21 -0.07
N THR A 122 9.76 13.46 -0.11
CA THR A 122 10.90 13.88 -0.95
C THR A 122 12.25 13.77 -0.23
N LYS A 123 12.26 13.34 1.03
CA LYS A 123 13.50 13.10 1.78
C LYS A 123 14.23 11.89 1.22
N ASP A 124 15.55 12.03 1.11
CA ASP A 124 16.39 10.96 0.58
C ASP A 124 16.48 9.79 1.56
N CYS A 125 16.29 8.58 1.03
CA CYS A 125 16.48 7.32 1.73
C CYS A 125 17.53 6.42 1.05
N SER A 126 18.29 6.95 0.08
CA SER A 126 19.30 6.19 -0.69
C SER A 126 20.33 5.50 0.21
N ALA A 127 20.75 6.15 1.30
CA ALA A 127 21.70 5.59 2.26
C ALA A 127 21.17 4.29 2.92
N PHE A 128 19.87 4.23 3.20
CA PHE A 128 19.23 3.04 3.78
C PHE A 128 19.11 1.92 2.74
N ILE A 129 18.59 2.23 1.55
CA ILE A 129 18.35 1.25 0.48
C ILE A 129 19.67 0.64 -0.03
N ASN A 130 20.70 1.47 -0.20
CA ASN A 130 22.00 1.02 -0.69
C ASN A 130 22.82 0.20 0.33
N ARG A 131 22.35 0.10 1.59
CA ARG A 131 23.03 -0.74 2.60
C ARG A 131 22.99 -2.22 2.24
N GLY A 132 21.97 -2.65 1.49
CA GLY A 132 21.82 -4.03 1.04
C GLY A 132 21.80 -5.05 2.18
N GLY A 133 22.03 -6.32 1.83
CA GLY A 133 22.06 -7.42 2.80
C GLY A 133 20.67 -7.99 3.10
N ARG A 134 20.49 -8.48 4.34
CA ARG A 134 19.29 -9.20 4.77
C ARG A 134 18.77 -8.63 6.09
N ILE A 135 17.51 -8.24 6.10
CA ILE A 135 16.79 -7.90 7.34
C ILE A 135 16.42 -9.24 8.03
N PRO A 136 16.88 -9.48 9.28
CA PRO A 136 16.58 -10.71 9.99
C PRO A 136 15.10 -10.76 10.40
N ALA A 137 14.60 -11.99 10.64
CA ALA A 137 13.23 -12.17 11.11
C ALA A 137 13.02 -11.53 12.50
N PRO A 138 11.83 -10.99 12.78
CA PRO A 138 11.53 -10.38 14.06
C PRO A 138 11.50 -11.43 15.19
N ILE A 139 11.89 -11.02 16.39
CA ILE A 139 11.83 -11.89 17.57
C ILE A 139 10.38 -12.02 18.02
N HIS A 140 9.84 -13.23 17.98
CA HIS A 140 8.43 -13.48 18.31
C HIS A 140 8.14 -13.67 19.81
N SER A 141 9.17 -13.94 20.63
CA SER A 141 9.02 -14.32 22.05
C SER A 141 8.95 -13.15 23.04
N PHE A 142 9.43 -11.96 22.66
CA PHE A 142 9.39 -10.75 23.49
C PHE A 142 8.35 -9.77 22.93
N LYS A 143 7.07 -10.12 23.03
CA LYS A 143 5.97 -9.20 22.74
C LYS A 143 5.53 -8.56 24.06
N ASN A 144 5.70 -7.24 24.18
CA ASN A 144 5.12 -6.43 25.27
C ASN A 144 3.63 -6.19 25.01
#